data_AF-A0A7W7W4K1-F1
#
_entry.id   AF-A0A7W7W4K1-F1
#
_cell.length_a   1.000
_cell.length_b   1.000
_cell.length_c   1.000
_cell.angle_alpha   90.00
_cell.angle_beta   90.00
_cell.angle_gamma   90.00
#
_symmetry.space_group_name_H-M   'P 1'
#
loop_
_entity.id
_entity.type
_entity.pdbx_description
1 polymer ?
#
loop_
_entity_poly.entity_id
_entity_poly.type
_entity_poly.pdbx_seq_one_letter_code
_entity_poly.pdbx_strand_id
1 'polypeptide(L)' 'MYRILYTDDGILCGAVAHSDAELIAACRDEIVRLHGGGTPLPEYFERYVAGLDPPNGE' A
#
# COMPACT_ATOMS: atom_id res chain seq x y z
N MET A 1 4.30 3.23 15.74
CA MET A 1 4.34 2.88 14.30
C MET A 1 5.57 2.05 14.03
N TYR A 2 5.54 1.11 13.08
CA TYR A 2 6.69 0.27 12.77
C TYR A 2 7.30 0.65 11.43
N ARG A 3 8.62 0.82 11.38
CA ARG A 3 9.39 0.85 10.15
C ARG A 3 9.90 -0.56 9.89
N ILE A 4 9.42 -1.18 8.82
CA ILE A 4 9.92 -2.48 8.38
C ILE A 4 11.29 -2.30 7.74
N LEU A 5 12.22 -3.18 8.09
CA LEU A 5 13.57 -3.21 7.55
C LEU A 5 13.69 -4.35 6.56
N TYR A 6 14.28 -4.03 5.41
CA TYR A 6 14.62 -4.99 4.37
C TYR A 6 16.13 -4.92 4.13
N THR A 7 16.70 -6.04 3.71
CA THR A 7 18.04 -6.09 3.12
C THR A 7 18.06 -5.38 1.76
N ASP A 8 19.24 -5.16 1.21
CA ASP A 8 19.40 -4.57 -0.13
C ASP A 8 18.76 -5.46 -1.23
N ASP A 9 18.70 -6.77 -0.99
CA ASP A 9 18.00 -7.73 -1.85
C ASP A 9 16.47 -7.77 -1.62
N GLY A 10 15.93 -6.88 -0.78
CA GLY A 10 14.50 -6.78 -0.48
C GLY A 10 13.97 -7.84 0.48
N ILE A 11 14.84 -8.62 1.14
CA ILE A 11 14.43 -9.65 2.11
C ILE A 11 14.09 -8.99 3.44
N LEU A 12 12.91 -9.29 4.00
CA LEU A 12 12.49 -8.85 5.33
C LEU A 12 13.49 -9.31 6.39
N CYS A 13 14.08 -8.37 7.13
CA CYS A 13 15.08 -8.68 8.15
C CYS A 13 14.73 -8.13 9.54
N GLY A 14 13.67 -7.32 9.69
CA GLY A 14 13.21 -6.89 11.00
C GLY A 14 12.27 -5.68 10.95
N ALA A 15 12.09 -5.05 12.11
CA ALA A 15 11.34 -3.80 12.22
C ALA A 15 11.84 -2.96 13.39
N VAL A 16 11.71 -1.64 13.26
CA VAL A 16 11.96 -0.66 14.33
C VAL A 16 10.61 -0.08 14.77
N ALA A 17 10.35 -0.13 16.07
CA ALA A 17 9.19 0.51 16.68
C ALA A 17 9.48 1.99 16.98
N HIS A 18 8.69 2.88 16.40
CA HIS A 18 8.64 4.30 16.75
C HIS A 18 7.52 4.56 17.76
N SER A 19 7.85 5.27 18.84
CA SER A 19 6.93 5.69 19.92
C SER A 19 6.63 7.19 19.91
N ASP A 20 7.28 7.97 19.06
CA ASP A 20 7.04 9.41 18.92
C ASP A 20 5.63 9.67 18.38
N ALA A 21 4.82 10.38 19.15
CA ALA A 21 3.41 10.60 18.85
C ALA A 21 3.19 11.51 17.64
N GLU A 22 4.01 12.55 17.48
CA GLU A 22 3.88 13.51 16.37
C GLU A 22 4.25 12.85 15.05
N LEU A 23 5.35 12.09 15.05
CA LEU A 23 5.76 11.32 13.89
C LEU A 23 4.68 10.30 13.47
N ILE A 24 4.10 9.59 14.43
CA ILE A 24 3.03 8.61 14.17
C ILE A 24 1.81 9.30 13.55
N ALA A 25 1.39 10.46 14.07
CA ALA A 25 0.26 11.20 13.56
C ALA A 25 0.51 11.67 12.12
N ALA A 26 1.66 12.28 11.85
CA ALA A 26 2.03 12.75 10.51
C ALA A 26 2.06 11.60 9.48
N CYS A 27 2.60 10.46 9.85
CA CYS A 27 2.61 9.28 8.98
C CYS A 27 1.20 8.76 8.69
N ARG A 28 0.32 8.77 9.70
CA ARG A 28 -1.08 8.33 9.53
C ARG A 28 -1.82 9.26 8.57
N ASP A 29 -1.66 10.56 8.72
CA ASP A 29 -2.30 11.55 7.86
C ASP A 29 -1.83 11.40 6.41
N GLU A 30 -0.54 11.16 6.21
CA GLU A 30 0.02 10.91 4.88
C GLU A 30 -0.54 9.62 4.25
N ILE A 31 -0.67 8.53 5.02
CA ILE A 31 -1.29 7.29 4.54
C ILE A 31 -2.74 7.53 4.11
N VAL A 32 -3.50 8.28 4.91
CA VAL A 32 -4.90 8.63 4.59
C VAL A 32 -4.95 9.46 3.30
N ARG A 33 -4.07 10.45 3.16
CA ARG A 33 -3.97 11.29 1.96
C ARG A 33 -3.68 10.47 0.69
N LEU A 34 -2.75 9.51 0.77
CA LEU A 34 -2.41 8.63 -0.34
C LEU A 34 -3.60 7.74 -0.75
N HIS A 35 -4.31 7.16 0.22
CA HIS A 35 -5.49 6.35 -0.08
C HIS A 35 -6.64 7.20 -0.65
N GLY A 36 -6.84 8.42 -0.14
CA GLY A 36 -7.85 9.34 -0.65
C GLY A 36 -7.59 9.83 -2.07
N GLY A 37 -6.32 9.83 -2.52
CA GLY A 37 -5.96 10.14 -3.90
C GLY A 37 -6.01 8.96 -4.86
N GLY A 38 -6.21 7.73 -4.35
CA GLY A 38 -6.32 6.54 -5.18
C GLY A 38 -7.70 6.43 -5.85
N THR A 39 -7.75 5.74 -6.99
CA THR A 39 -9.02 5.36 -7.61
C THR A 39 -9.67 4.22 -6.81
N PRO A 40 -10.97 4.28 -6.50
CA PRO A 40 -11.69 3.17 -5.90
C PRO A 40 -11.53 1.90 -6.74
N LEU A 41 -11.25 0.76 -6.08
CA LEU A 41 -11.05 -0.51 -6.78
C LEU A 41 -12.20 -0.86 -7.75
N PRO A 42 -13.49 -0.72 -7.38
CA PRO A 42 -14.58 -1.01 -8.32
C PRO A 42 -14.47 -0.21 -9.62
N GLU A 43 -14.20 1.09 -9.55
CA GLU A 43 -14.05 1.95 -10.74
C GLU A 43 -12.86 1.53 -11.60
N TYR A 44 -11.74 1.14 -10.98
CA TYR A 44 -10.59 0.62 -11.71
C TYR A 44 -10.93 -0.69 -12.44
N PHE A 45 -11.56 -1.64 -11.75
CA PHE A 45 -11.93 -2.93 -12.34
C PHE A 45 -12.96 -2.75 -13.46
N GLU A 46 -13.98 -1.91 -13.26
CA GLU A 46 -14.95 -1.58 -14.31
C GLU A 46 -14.27 -0.97 -15.54
N ARG A 47 -13.36 -0.02 -15.33
CA ARG A 47 -12.68 0.68 -16.43
C ARG A 47 -11.70 -0.20 -17.20
N TYR A 48 -10.94 -1.05 -16.51
CA TYR A 48 -9.76 -1.70 -17.10
C TYR A 48 -9.87 -3.22 -17.23
N VAL A 49 -10.77 -3.87 -16.49
CA VAL A 49 -10.79 -5.34 -16.36
C VAL A 49 -12.12 -5.95 -16.79
N ALA A 50 -13.26 -5.31 -16.50
CA ALA A 50 -14.58 -5.89 -16.71
C ALA A 50 -14.89 -6.24 -18.19
N GLY A 51 -14.22 -5.58 -19.13
CA GLY A 51 -14.34 -5.87 -20.56
C GLY A 51 -13.30 -6.84 -21.13
N LEU A 52 -12.37 -7.34 -20.30
CA LEU A 52 -11.38 -8.32 -20.74
C LEU A 52 -11.96 -9.72 -20.64
N ASP A 53 -11.70 -10.54 -21.66
CA ASP A 53 -11.98 -11.96 -21.60
C ASP A 53 -11.23 -12.58 -20.40
N PRO A 54 -11.82 -13.58 -19.72
CA PRO A 54 -11.14 -14.28 -18.64
C PRO A 54 -9.82 -14.85 -19.18
N PRO A 55 -8.73 -14.83 -18.38
CA PRO A 55 -7.47 -15.39 -18.81
C PRO A 55 -7.67 -16.88 -19.15
N ASN A 56 -7.25 -17.27 -20.35
CA ASN A 56 -7.23 -18.67 -20.73
C ASN A 56 -6.23 -19.37 -19.81
N GLY A 57 -6.73 -20.19 -18.88
CA GLY A 57 -5.88 -21.03 -18.07
C GLY A 57 -5.26 -22.11 -18.95
N GLU A 58 -3.97 -21.98 -19.24
CA GLU A 58 -3.11 -23.11 -19.65
C GLU A 58 -2.53 -23.80 -18.42
#